data_AF-A0ABD2MYV4-F1
#
_entry.id   AF-A0ABD2MYV4-F1
#
_cell.length_a   1.000
_cell.length_b   1.000
_cell.length_c   1.000
_cell.angle_alpha   90.00
_cell.angle_beta   90.00
_cell.angle_gamma   90.00
#
_symmetry.space_group_name_H-M   'P 1'
#
loop_
_entity.id
_entity.type
_entity.pdbx_description
1 polymer ?
#
loop_
_entity_poly.entity_id
_entity_poly.type
_entity_poly.pdbx_seq_one_letter_code
_entity_poly.pdbx_strand_id
1 'polypeptide(L)'
;MSSILCFFILFGLSAAQLNMEMTKERIISSLGEKNVCGKQYFEDTIATVKMLDASSKFLLSGILDGNFFDLGYYDECLSIKNGDLDIYGKYCLAAIPISEIIPLIQKSYYSINSSQKLFEVLNEKPPMLKVVGTDPLEQGFHFGLCVPDKCSVEDLKGIYPILHFDEKYCHSKADENGMNVGAIISLVVVGIVILITILSTIYEIVIDYKEMEAKHEALIAFSMYSNGKKLIRSSKNQDQLLCLNGLKALSMGWVVLGHTYANIGTSAAADNLFAINDWMNDLKNMPIMSATLSVDTFFTIGGVLTMYTFMKTEYMGLEKSFKAVPLMYLHRYLRLTPALAILVLIYASGLLKYVSDGPRWPSIDDFLITVCSKYWWSSLLYTQNYANDENVCVLQSWYLSVDMQLFLLSPFILIPLKKWPKHVLGCMYGLIVLGIAIPFYIGYSNKLSGLGLSSMMQHSLNNITSKLMQDLAHMLLECLQVTSFII
;
A
#
# COMPACT_ATOMS: atom_id res chain seq x y z
N MET A 1 -9.01 -10.72 40.52
CA MET A 1 -10.36 -10.44 39.96
C MET A 1 -10.94 -9.08 40.34
N SER A 2 -10.82 -8.61 41.59
CA SER A 2 -11.51 -7.37 42.04
C SER A 2 -10.93 -6.04 41.52
N SER A 3 -9.65 -5.96 41.14
CA SER A 3 -9.00 -4.66 40.86
C SER A 3 -9.12 -4.20 39.40
N ILE A 4 -9.09 -5.12 38.42
CA ILE A 4 -9.27 -4.78 36.99
C ILE A 4 -10.73 -4.55 36.66
N LEU A 5 -11.63 -5.40 37.19
CA LEU A 5 -13.06 -5.14 37.08
C LEU A 5 -13.40 -3.80 37.75
N CYS A 6 -12.85 -3.46 38.92
CA CYS A 6 -13.01 -2.11 39.48
C CYS A 6 -12.44 -1.01 38.57
N PHE A 7 -11.30 -1.20 37.90
CA PHE A 7 -10.71 -0.18 37.02
C PHE A 7 -11.62 0.14 35.81
N PHE A 8 -12.23 -0.88 35.20
CA PHE A 8 -13.16 -0.72 34.09
C PHE A 8 -14.61 -0.38 34.54
N ILE A 9 -15.06 -0.88 35.70
CA ILE A 9 -16.42 -0.69 36.24
C ILE A 9 -16.57 0.65 36.99
N LEU A 10 -15.53 1.15 37.68
CA LEU A 10 -15.58 2.47 38.33
C LEU A 10 -15.68 3.62 37.31
N PHE A 11 -15.11 3.45 36.11
CA PHE A 11 -15.30 4.40 35.02
C PHE A 11 -16.62 4.19 34.26
N GLY A 12 -17.12 2.95 34.17
CA GLY A 12 -18.36 2.63 33.45
C GLY A 12 -19.66 3.00 34.17
N LEU A 13 -19.70 2.98 35.51
CA LEU A 13 -20.95 3.18 36.26
C LEU A 13 -21.33 4.64 36.56
N SER A 14 -20.51 5.63 36.18
CA SER A 14 -20.78 7.07 36.43
C SER A 14 -21.00 7.93 35.17
N ALA A 15 -20.87 7.33 33.99
CA ALA A 15 -20.48 8.03 32.77
C ALA A 15 -21.52 8.96 32.10
N ALA A 16 -22.78 8.99 32.54
CA ALA A 16 -23.81 9.84 31.90
C ALA A 16 -24.05 11.20 32.59
N GLN A 17 -23.76 11.32 33.89
CA GLN A 17 -24.03 12.56 34.65
C GLN A 17 -22.84 13.10 35.44
N LEU A 18 -21.81 12.27 35.70
CA LEU A 18 -20.57 12.73 36.36
C LEU A 18 -19.49 13.23 35.39
N ASN A 19 -19.71 13.13 34.06
CA ASN A 19 -18.65 13.39 33.11
C ASN A 19 -18.31 14.89 32.99
N MET A 20 -19.29 15.80 32.98
CA MET A 20 -19.01 17.24 32.80
C MET A 20 -18.30 17.88 34.00
N GLU A 21 -18.74 17.64 35.24
CA GLU A 21 -18.11 18.26 36.42
C GLU A 21 -16.72 17.67 36.72
N MET A 22 -16.53 16.34 36.63
CA MET A 22 -15.19 15.74 36.78
C MET A 22 -14.24 16.11 35.63
N THR A 23 -14.75 16.19 34.39
CA THR A 23 -13.94 16.65 33.25
C THR A 23 -13.59 18.12 33.42
N LYS A 24 -14.51 18.94 33.95
CA LYS A 24 -14.25 20.33 34.29
C LYS A 24 -13.18 20.47 35.36
N GLU A 25 -13.29 19.77 36.48
CA GLU A 25 -12.27 19.79 37.54
C GLU A 25 -10.92 19.30 37.04
N ARG A 26 -10.88 18.25 36.22
CA ARG A 26 -9.64 17.75 35.62
C ARG A 26 -9.00 18.75 34.67
N ILE A 27 -9.74 19.29 33.70
CA ILE A 27 -9.22 20.29 32.76
C ILE A 27 -8.73 21.53 33.51
N ILE A 28 -9.48 22.02 34.49
CA ILE A 28 -9.06 23.17 35.32
C ILE A 28 -7.80 22.83 36.14
N SER A 29 -7.71 21.62 36.70
CA SER A 29 -6.54 21.18 37.48
C SER A 29 -5.29 20.95 36.62
N SER A 30 -5.45 20.48 35.39
CA SER A 30 -4.35 20.13 34.48
C SER A 30 -3.83 21.34 33.70
N LEU A 31 -4.71 22.21 33.21
CA LEU A 31 -4.34 23.32 32.32
C LEU A 31 -4.42 24.70 33.01
N GLY A 32 -5.13 24.80 34.14
CA GLY A 32 -5.44 26.08 34.79
C GLY A 32 -6.50 26.89 34.00
N GLU A 33 -7.23 27.78 34.69
CA GLU A 33 -8.26 28.63 34.07
C GLU A 33 -7.76 29.55 32.95
N LYS A 34 -6.43 29.72 32.81
CA LYS A 34 -5.80 30.65 31.86
C LYS A 34 -5.35 30.01 30.54
N ASN A 35 -5.45 28.69 30.40
CA ASN A 35 -5.09 28.03 29.15
C ASN A 35 -6.23 28.19 28.12
N VAL A 36 -5.86 28.55 26.88
CA VAL A 36 -6.78 28.81 25.77
C VAL A 36 -7.67 27.59 25.47
N CYS A 37 -7.10 26.39 25.51
CA CYS A 37 -7.82 25.13 25.30
C CYS A 37 -8.90 24.90 26.36
N GLY A 38 -8.52 25.03 27.65
CA GLY A 38 -9.45 24.88 28.77
C GLY A 38 -10.57 25.93 28.74
N LYS A 39 -10.27 27.17 28.34
CA LYS A 39 -11.26 28.25 28.25
C LYS A 39 -12.33 27.95 27.19
N GLN A 40 -11.94 27.51 25.99
CA GLN A 40 -12.89 27.17 24.92
C GLN A 40 -13.82 26.01 25.31
N TYR A 41 -13.32 25.04 26.06
CA TYR A 41 -14.11 23.94 26.62
C TYR A 41 -15.23 24.37 27.57
N PHE A 42 -15.19 25.60 28.11
CA PHE A 42 -16.20 26.08 29.06
C PHE A 42 -16.94 27.34 28.60
N GLU A 43 -16.55 27.93 27.46
CA GLU A 43 -17.22 29.09 26.88
C GLU A 43 -18.53 28.71 26.19
N ASP A 44 -18.63 27.52 25.59
CA ASP A 44 -19.86 27.00 24.99
C ASP A 44 -20.19 25.58 25.45
N THR A 45 -21.18 25.48 26.34
CA THR A 45 -21.70 24.22 26.86
C THR A 45 -22.25 23.32 25.76
N ILE A 46 -22.88 23.87 24.71
CA ILE A 46 -23.49 23.07 23.64
C ILE A 46 -22.42 22.50 22.72
N ALA A 47 -21.45 23.31 22.28
CA ALA A 47 -20.31 22.80 21.51
C ALA A 47 -19.53 21.75 22.30
N THR A 48 -19.34 21.95 23.59
CA THR A 48 -18.65 21.00 24.47
C THR A 48 -19.39 19.67 24.59
N VAL A 49 -20.72 19.70 24.76
CA VAL A 49 -21.53 18.47 24.79
C VAL A 49 -21.43 17.73 23.45
N LYS A 50 -21.46 18.44 22.31
CA LYS A 50 -21.28 17.82 20.98
C LYS A 50 -19.88 17.21 20.82
N MET A 51 -18.83 17.89 21.30
CA MET A 51 -17.46 17.36 21.27
C MET A 51 -17.35 16.10 22.13
N LEU A 52 -17.96 16.08 23.32
CA LEU A 52 -17.98 14.90 24.19
C LEU A 52 -18.77 13.73 23.59
N ASP A 53 -19.88 14.00 22.92
CA ASP A 53 -20.68 12.96 22.25
C ASP A 53 -19.95 12.39 21.02
N ALA A 54 -19.27 13.25 20.26
CA ALA A 54 -18.46 12.84 19.11
C ALA A 54 -17.17 12.10 19.50
N SER A 55 -16.73 12.22 20.75
CA SER A 55 -15.54 11.53 21.26
C SER A 55 -15.81 10.05 21.55
N SER A 56 -14.74 9.26 21.49
CA SER A 56 -14.76 7.85 21.89
C SER A 56 -15.18 7.72 23.35
N LYS A 57 -15.99 6.71 23.64
CA LYS A 57 -16.39 6.43 25.02
C LYS A 57 -15.27 5.58 25.59
N PHE A 58 -14.63 6.04 26.68
CA PHE A 58 -13.35 5.56 27.23
C PHE A 58 -13.28 4.06 27.65
N LEU A 59 -14.24 3.25 27.25
CA LEU A 59 -14.30 1.80 27.41
C LEU A 59 -14.61 1.18 26.04
N LEU A 60 -13.56 0.85 25.28
CA LEU A 60 -13.70 0.08 24.04
C LEU A 60 -14.52 -1.18 24.31
N SER A 61 -15.63 -1.32 23.60
CA SER A 61 -16.37 -2.57 23.59
C SER A 61 -15.62 -3.58 22.72
N GLY A 62 -15.54 -4.83 23.18
CA GLY A 62 -14.92 -5.91 22.42
C GLY A 62 -13.39 -5.95 22.45
N ILE A 63 -12.71 -5.29 23.40
CA ILE A 63 -11.24 -5.44 23.59
C ILE A 63 -10.84 -6.92 23.67
N LEU A 64 -11.59 -7.71 24.46
CA LEU A 64 -11.33 -9.14 24.66
C LEU A 64 -11.64 -9.97 23.41
N ASP A 65 -12.46 -9.44 22.50
CA ASP A 65 -12.76 -10.05 21.20
C ASP A 65 -11.82 -9.53 20.11
N GLY A 66 -10.85 -8.67 20.45
CA GLY A 66 -9.80 -8.20 19.55
C GLY A 66 -10.09 -6.86 18.89
N ASN A 67 -11.04 -6.06 19.38
CA ASN A 67 -11.25 -4.69 18.92
C ASN A 67 -10.22 -3.73 19.51
N PHE A 68 -9.39 -3.12 18.65
CA PHE A 68 -8.35 -2.17 19.06
C PHE A 68 -8.70 -0.72 18.74
N PHE A 69 -9.81 -0.45 18.05
CA PHE A 69 -10.14 0.88 17.57
C PHE A 69 -11.52 1.32 18.07
N ASP A 70 -11.57 2.51 18.68
CA ASP A 70 -12.78 3.30 18.86
C ASP A 70 -12.45 4.67 18.26
N LEU A 71 -13.00 4.95 17.08
CA LEU A 71 -12.66 6.16 16.35
C LEU A 71 -13.57 7.33 16.75
N GLY A 72 -14.59 7.14 17.59
CA GLY A 72 -15.63 8.15 17.79
C GLY A 72 -16.33 8.55 16.48
N TYR A 73 -17.05 9.67 16.51
CA TYR A 73 -17.74 10.23 15.34
C TYR A 73 -16.93 11.36 14.71
N TYR A 74 -16.02 11.00 13.80
CA TYR A 74 -15.11 11.92 13.10
C TYR A 74 -15.84 13.08 12.38
N ASP A 75 -16.82 12.76 11.53
CA ASP A 75 -17.54 13.77 10.74
C ASP A 75 -18.34 14.73 11.62
N GLU A 76 -18.93 14.20 12.71
CA GLU A 76 -19.64 15.02 13.68
C GLU A 76 -18.70 16.02 14.34
N CYS A 77 -17.52 15.56 14.80
CA CYS A 77 -16.52 16.43 15.40
C CYS A 77 -16.11 17.58 14.46
N LEU A 78 -15.77 17.28 13.21
CA LEU A 78 -15.38 18.30 12.23
C LEU A 78 -16.53 19.19 11.74
N SER A 79 -17.78 18.81 12.01
CA SER A 79 -18.95 19.66 11.70
C SER A 79 -19.22 20.71 12.77
N ILE A 80 -18.60 20.58 13.96
CA ILE A 80 -18.78 21.52 15.07
C ILE A 80 -18.13 22.85 14.71
N LYS A 81 -18.97 23.87 14.56
CA LYS A 81 -18.57 25.26 14.39
C LYS A 81 -19.48 26.14 15.24
N ASN A 82 -18.90 26.93 16.12
CA ASN A 82 -19.58 28.06 16.74
C ASN A 82 -19.01 29.35 16.16
N GLY A 83 -19.80 30.01 15.29
CA GLY A 83 -19.39 31.22 14.59
C GLY A 83 -19.26 32.46 15.48
N ASP A 84 -19.93 32.49 16.63
CA ASP A 84 -19.90 33.65 17.53
C ASP A 84 -18.65 33.67 18.43
N LEU A 85 -18.11 32.48 18.70
CA LEU A 85 -16.94 32.28 19.58
C LEU A 85 -15.67 31.83 18.82
N ASP A 86 -15.76 31.70 17.49
CA ASP A 86 -14.68 31.19 16.62
C ASP A 86 -14.08 29.86 17.11
N ILE A 87 -14.95 28.95 17.56
CA ILE A 87 -14.57 27.61 18.04
C ILE A 87 -14.89 26.60 16.94
N TYR A 88 -13.88 25.81 16.56
CA TYR A 88 -14.03 24.68 15.66
C TYR A 88 -13.70 23.36 16.37
N GLY A 89 -14.34 22.28 15.94
CA GLY A 89 -13.95 20.94 16.37
C GLY A 89 -12.64 20.50 15.70
N LYS A 90 -11.72 20.01 16.53
CA LYS A 90 -10.49 19.32 16.16
C LYS A 90 -10.57 17.88 16.62
N TYR A 91 -10.52 16.97 15.65
CA TYR A 91 -10.46 15.54 15.90
C TYR A 91 -9.01 15.12 16.12
N CYS A 92 -8.71 14.34 17.14
CA CYS A 92 -7.38 13.78 17.40
C CYS A 92 -7.49 12.28 17.65
N LEU A 93 -6.77 11.47 16.87
CA LEU A 93 -6.61 10.05 17.17
C LEU A 93 -5.48 9.86 18.19
N ALA A 94 -5.83 9.35 19.37
CA ALA A 94 -4.88 9.01 20.42
C ALA A 94 -4.70 7.49 20.52
N ALA A 95 -3.59 7.04 21.08
CA ALA A 95 -3.35 5.62 21.30
C ALA A 95 -2.81 5.34 22.71
N ILE A 96 -3.17 4.18 23.28
CA ILE A 96 -2.47 3.60 24.42
C ILE A 96 -1.62 2.44 23.89
N PRO A 97 -0.28 2.54 23.91
CA PRO A 97 0.60 1.49 23.42
C PRO A 97 0.33 0.17 24.13
N ILE A 98 0.26 -0.91 23.34
CA ILE A 98 0.06 -2.27 23.85
C ILE A 98 1.17 -2.65 24.84
N SER A 99 2.40 -2.19 24.61
CA SER A 99 3.57 -2.41 25.47
C SER A 99 3.40 -1.88 26.90
N GLU A 100 2.61 -0.83 27.09
CA GLU A 100 2.31 -0.26 28.41
C GLU A 100 1.18 -1.01 29.13
N ILE A 101 0.28 -1.63 28.36
CA ILE A 101 -0.87 -2.38 28.87
C ILE A 101 -0.51 -3.84 29.21
N ILE A 102 0.35 -4.49 28.41
CA ILE A 102 0.75 -5.90 28.62
C ILE A 102 1.23 -6.18 30.05
N PRO A 103 2.13 -5.37 30.67
CA PRO A 103 2.58 -5.61 32.03
C PRO A 103 1.47 -5.51 33.08
N LEU A 104 0.49 -4.62 32.86
CA LEU A 104 -0.67 -4.44 33.74
C LEU A 104 -1.62 -5.63 33.66
N ILE A 105 -1.87 -6.14 32.46
CA ILE A 105 -2.64 -7.36 32.24
C ILE A 105 -1.90 -8.55 32.86
N GLN A 106 -0.61 -8.74 32.54
CA GLN A 106 0.21 -9.86 33.00
C GLN A 106 0.21 -10.00 34.53
N LYS A 107 0.28 -8.88 35.27
CA LYS A 107 0.24 -8.86 36.74
C LYS A 107 -1.10 -9.34 37.33
N SER A 108 -2.20 -9.19 36.61
CA SER A 108 -3.52 -9.71 37.00
C SER A 108 -3.83 -11.10 36.42
N TYR A 109 -3.18 -11.45 35.32
CA TYR A 109 -3.49 -12.61 34.49
C TYR A 109 -2.99 -13.95 35.06
N TYR A 110 -1.92 -13.94 35.86
CA TYR A 110 -1.40 -15.10 36.58
C TYR A 110 -2.41 -15.81 37.53
N SER A 111 -3.67 -15.35 37.58
CA SER A 111 -4.76 -15.94 38.37
C SER A 111 -5.90 -16.59 37.58
N ILE A 112 -5.93 -16.54 36.24
CA ILE A 112 -7.07 -17.03 35.44
C ILE A 112 -6.58 -17.83 34.21
N ASN A 113 -6.84 -19.14 34.19
CA ASN A 113 -6.44 -20.09 33.12
C ASN A 113 -7.23 -19.94 31.78
N SER A 114 -7.96 -18.84 31.56
CA SER A 114 -9.11 -18.86 30.62
C SER A 114 -8.99 -18.03 29.33
N SER A 115 -7.85 -17.42 29.02
CA SER A 115 -7.68 -16.62 27.79
C SER A 115 -6.25 -16.65 27.23
N GLN A 116 -5.74 -17.87 27.01
CA GLN A 116 -4.50 -18.12 26.28
C GLN A 116 -4.42 -17.33 24.95
N LYS A 117 -5.56 -17.15 24.26
CA LYS A 117 -5.64 -16.52 22.94
C LYS A 117 -5.17 -15.04 22.90
N LEU A 118 -5.54 -14.21 23.88
CA LEU A 118 -5.09 -12.81 23.94
C LEU A 118 -3.57 -12.73 24.22
N PHE A 119 -3.08 -13.59 25.10
CA PHE A 119 -1.66 -13.62 25.49
C PHE A 119 -0.77 -14.22 24.40
N GLU A 120 -1.24 -15.25 23.68
CA GLU A 120 -0.59 -15.84 22.52
C GLU A 120 -0.51 -14.82 21.38
N VAL A 121 -1.60 -14.13 21.05
CA VAL A 121 -1.57 -13.08 20.01
C VAL A 121 -0.63 -11.93 20.44
N LEU A 122 -0.74 -11.39 21.65
CA LEU A 122 0.10 -10.27 22.08
C LEU A 122 1.60 -10.62 22.18
N ASN A 123 1.96 -11.85 22.56
CA ASN A 123 3.37 -12.27 22.65
C ASN A 123 3.97 -12.81 21.35
N GLU A 124 3.19 -13.48 20.49
CA GLU A 124 3.70 -13.96 19.20
C GLU A 124 3.94 -12.81 18.22
N LYS A 125 3.38 -11.62 18.50
CA LYS A 125 3.21 -10.51 17.56
C LYS A 125 2.54 -11.05 16.30
N PRO A 126 1.20 -11.02 16.16
CA PRO A 126 0.55 -11.54 14.98
C PRO A 126 1.23 -10.94 13.75
N PRO A 127 1.36 -11.67 12.64
CA PRO A 127 2.09 -11.22 11.46
C PRO A 127 1.71 -9.79 11.05
N MET A 128 0.45 -9.39 11.26
CA MET A 128 -0.06 -8.03 11.10
C MET A 128 0.58 -6.99 12.04
N LEU A 129 0.82 -7.26 13.33
CA LEU A 129 1.54 -6.35 14.24
C LEU A 129 3.03 -6.19 13.88
N LYS A 130 3.60 -7.08 13.05
CA LYS A 130 4.94 -6.88 12.45
C LYS A 130 4.90 -6.09 11.15
N VAL A 131 3.74 -6.02 10.50
CA VAL A 131 3.49 -5.24 9.27
C VAL A 131 3.06 -3.81 9.61
N VAL A 132 2.35 -3.62 10.73
CA VAL A 132 1.97 -2.32 11.31
C VAL A 132 3.16 -1.74 12.08
N GLY A 133 4.18 -1.33 11.33
CA GLY A 133 5.31 -0.51 11.78
C GLY A 133 6.00 -0.94 13.07
N THR A 134 6.75 -0.01 13.67
CA THR A 134 7.27 -0.13 15.04
C THR A 134 6.81 1.04 15.91
N ASP A 135 5.94 1.89 15.38
CA ASP A 135 5.47 3.08 16.06
C ASP A 135 4.51 2.67 17.20
N PRO A 136 4.78 3.08 18.45
CA PRO A 136 3.87 2.87 19.58
C PRO A 136 2.46 3.42 19.34
N LEU A 137 2.30 4.48 18.54
CA LEU A 137 1.01 5.01 18.11
C LEU A 137 0.30 4.13 17.08
N GLU A 138 1.00 3.23 16.40
CA GLU A 138 0.39 2.27 15.46
C GLU A 138 0.05 0.94 16.16
N GLN A 139 0.75 0.61 17.24
CA GLN A 139 0.58 -0.62 18.03
C GLN A 139 -0.08 -0.34 19.40
N GLY A 140 -1.29 0.20 19.35
CA GLY A 140 -2.02 0.62 20.54
C GLY A 140 -3.52 0.31 20.47
N PHE A 141 -4.21 0.63 21.55
CA PHE A 141 -5.65 0.83 21.53
C PHE A 141 -5.93 2.29 21.16
N HIS A 142 -6.66 2.51 20.08
CA HIS A 142 -6.89 3.83 19.52
C HIS A 142 -8.22 4.41 19.97
N PHE A 143 -8.20 5.70 20.27
CA PHE A 143 -9.35 6.48 20.73
C PHE A 143 -9.41 7.79 19.95
N GLY A 144 -10.50 8.02 19.22
CA GLY A 144 -10.81 9.32 18.64
C GLY A 144 -11.32 10.29 19.70
N LEU A 145 -10.67 11.43 19.86
CA LEU A 145 -11.09 12.50 20.76
C LEU A 145 -11.46 13.75 19.96
N CYS A 146 -12.58 14.37 20.32
CA CYS A 146 -12.98 15.65 19.75
C CYS A 146 -12.73 16.76 20.78
N VAL A 147 -11.91 17.73 20.38
CA VAL A 147 -11.46 18.84 21.23
C VAL A 147 -11.60 20.17 20.48
N PRO A 148 -11.57 21.33 21.16
CA PRO A 148 -11.48 22.63 20.49
C PRO A 148 -10.21 22.77 19.64
N ASP A 149 -10.30 23.53 18.54
CA ASP A 149 -9.22 23.73 17.57
C ASP A 149 -7.95 24.36 18.13
N LYS A 150 -8.07 25.20 19.17
CA LYS A 150 -6.90 25.84 19.80
C LYS A 150 -6.16 24.92 20.78
N CYS A 151 -6.63 23.70 21.01
CA CYS A 151 -5.91 22.73 21.84
C CYS A 151 -4.68 22.20 21.11
N SER A 152 -3.52 22.37 21.75
CA SER A 152 -2.26 21.75 21.31
C SER A 152 -2.14 20.32 21.81
N VAL A 153 -1.31 19.50 21.17
CA VAL A 153 -1.02 18.14 21.64
C VAL A 153 -0.42 18.13 23.05
N GLU A 154 0.34 19.16 23.44
CA GLU A 154 0.84 19.32 24.80
C GLU A 154 -0.29 19.51 25.82
N ASP A 155 -1.32 20.29 25.47
CA ASP A 155 -2.50 20.46 26.32
C ASP A 155 -3.24 19.13 26.49
N LEU A 156 -3.38 18.36 25.40
CA LEU A 156 -4.03 17.05 25.43
C LEU A 156 -3.27 16.04 26.28
N LYS A 157 -1.94 16.03 26.23
CA LYS A 157 -1.10 15.21 27.12
C LYS A 157 -1.28 15.60 28.60
N GLY A 158 -1.50 16.88 28.88
CA GLY A 158 -1.81 17.37 30.23
C GLY A 158 -3.18 16.90 30.75
N ILE A 159 -4.19 16.85 29.87
CA ILE A 159 -5.55 16.38 30.23
C ILE A 159 -5.60 14.85 30.33
N TYR A 160 -4.96 14.15 29.38
CA TYR A 160 -5.00 12.69 29.24
C TYR A 160 -3.58 12.09 29.25
N PRO A 161 -2.92 12.00 30.42
CA PRO A 161 -1.51 11.61 30.51
C PRO A 161 -1.21 10.16 30.12
N ILE A 162 -2.22 9.30 30.04
CA ILE A 162 -2.10 7.89 29.63
C ILE A 162 -2.17 7.76 28.09
N LEU A 163 -2.71 8.77 27.41
CA LEU A 163 -2.89 8.76 25.96
C LEU A 163 -1.67 9.38 25.27
N HIS A 164 -1.19 8.68 24.24
CA HIS A 164 -0.19 9.22 23.32
C HIS A 164 -0.88 9.87 22.14
N PHE A 165 -0.42 11.06 21.81
CA PHE A 165 -0.94 11.90 20.73
C PHE A 165 0.19 12.29 19.80
N ASP A 166 -0.15 12.35 18.51
CA ASP A 166 0.71 12.90 17.46
C ASP A 166 -0.13 13.90 16.65
N GLU A 167 0.44 15.09 16.44
CA GLU A 167 -0.20 16.21 15.72
C GLU A 167 -0.62 15.78 14.31
N LYS A 168 0.08 14.81 13.71
CA LYS A 168 -0.25 14.27 12.38
C LYS A 168 -1.66 13.67 12.32
N TYR A 169 -2.15 13.12 13.43
CA TYR A 169 -3.49 12.50 13.53
C TYR A 169 -4.53 13.45 14.14
N CYS A 170 -4.18 14.72 14.27
CA CYS A 170 -5.08 15.77 14.70
C CYS A 170 -5.51 16.63 13.50
N HIS A 171 -6.81 16.74 13.26
CA HIS A 171 -7.39 17.44 12.12
C HIS A 171 -8.48 18.40 12.56
N SER A 172 -8.44 19.62 12.02
CA SER A 172 -9.48 20.63 12.18
C SER A 172 -9.78 21.25 10.82
N LYS A 173 -11.04 21.62 10.57
CA LYS A 173 -11.39 22.41 9.37
C LYS A 173 -10.76 23.80 9.38
N ALA A 174 -10.34 24.30 10.54
CA ALA A 174 -9.62 25.56 10.64
C ALA A 174 -8.21 25.50 10.00
N ASP A 175 -7.62 24.30 9.91
CA ASP A 175 -6.25 24.07 9.44
C ASP A 175 -6.17 23.62 7.96
N GLU A 176 -7.29 23.66 7.23
CA GLU A 176 -7.32 23.31 5.80
C GLU A 176 -6.52 24.31 4.96
N ASN A 177 -5.24 23.96 4.75
CA ASN A 177 -4.38 24.64 3.80
C ASN A 177 -4.81 24.32 2.36
N GLY A 178 -4.62 25.29 1.46
CA GLY A 178 -4.88 25.09 0.03
C GLY A 178 -4.07 23.95 -0.59
N MET A 179 -4.43 23.58 -1.82
CA MET A 179 -3.76 22.47 -2.52
C MET A 179 -2.27 22.70 -2.72
N ASN A 180 -1.46 21.66 -2.48
CA ASN A 180 -0.03 21.69 -2.78
C ASN A 180 0.20 21.86 -4.30
N VAL A 181 1.27 22.57 -4.67
CA VAL A 181 1.74 22.78 -6.05
C VAL A 181 1.85 21.46 -6.81
N GLY A 182 2.37 20.40 -6.16
CA GLY A 182 2.46 19.07 -6.78
C GLY A 182 1.09 18.54 -7.23
N ALA A 183 0.08 18.65 -6.36
CA ALA A 183 -1.28 18.20 -6.65
C ALA A 183 -1.90 19.02 -7.79
N ILE A 184 -1.66 20.34 -7.83
CA ILE A 184 -2.07 21.21 -8.93
C ILE A 184 -1.44 20.77 -10.25
N ILE A 185 -0.12 20.51 -10.28
CA ILE A 185 0.58 20.01 -11.48
C ILE A 185 -0.06 18.72 -11.98
N SER A 186 -0.36 17.79 -11.07
CA SER A 186 -0.96 16.50 -11.43
C SER A 186 -2.36 16.65 -12.01
N LEU A 187 -3.20 17.52 -11.43
CA LEU A 187 -4.51 17.84 -11.98
C LEU A 187 -4.41 18.48 -13.37
N VAL A 188 -3.46 19.38 -13.58
CA VAL A 188 -3.24 20.01 -14.89
C VAL A 188 -2.84 18.96 -15.93
N VAL A 189 -1.89 18.07 -15.60
CA VAL A 189 -1.43 17.01 -16.53
C VAL A 189 -2.57 16.04 -16.86
N VAL A 190 -3.30 15.55 -15.85
CA VAL A 190 -4.46 14.66 -16.07
C VAL A 190 -5.55 15.38 -16.86
N GLY A 191 -5.82 16.65 -16.53
CA GLY A 191 -6.77 17.50 -17.24
C GLY A 191 -6.40 17.69 -18.72
N ILE A 192 -5.13 17.87 -19.05
CA ILE A 192 -4.64 17.95 -20.44
C ILE A 192 -4.89 16.64 -21.18
N VAL A 193 -4.60 15.48 -20.56
CA VAL A 193 -4.82 14.17 -21.19
C VAL A 193 -6.32 13.93 -21.44
N ILE A 194 -7.18 14.28 -20.48
CA ILE A 194 -8.64 14.21 -20.63
C ILE A 194 -9.09 15.13 -21.76
N LEU A 195 -8.60 16.37 -21.80
CA LEU A 195 -8.94 17.33 -22.85
C LEU A 195 -8.52 16.84 -24.24
N ILE A 196 -7.31 16.31 -24.40
CA ILE A 196 -6.83 15.72 -25.65
C ILE A 196 -7.74 14.54 -26.07
N THR A 197 -8.14 13.70 -25.12
CA THR A 197 -9.05 12.57 -25.37
C THR A 197 -10.42 13.06 -25.86
N ILE A 198 -10.99 14.08 -25.22
CA ILE A 198 -12.27 14.67 -25.63
C ILE A 198 -12.16 15.30 -27.02
N LEU A 199 -11.15 16.14 -27.25
CA LEU A 199 -10.94 16.81 -28.54
C LEU A 199 -10.70 15.81 -29.67
N SER A 200 -9.90 14.76 -29.43
CA SER A 200 -9.64 13.69 -30.40
C SER A 200 -10.91 12.90 -30.72
N THR A 201 -11.75 12.63 -29.71
CA THR A 201 -13.02 11.94 -29.89
C THR A 201 -14.04 12.79 -30.65
N ILE A 202 -14.17 14.07 -30.32
CA ILE A 202 -15.04 15.01 -31.06
C ILE A 202 -14.57 15.14 -32.51
N TYR A 203 -13.25 15.28 -32.74
CA TYR A 203 -12.69 15.35 -34.07
C TYR A 203 -13.05 14.11 -34.90
N GLU A 204 -12.89 12.91 -34.34
CA GLU A 204 -13.24 11.66 -35.03
C GLU A 204 -14.73 11.59 -35.35
N ILE A 205 -15.62 11.92 -34.40
CA ILE A 205 -17.07 11.91 -34.63
C ILE A 205 -17.47 12.90 -35.74
N VAL A 206 -16.85 14.07 -35.79
CA VAL A 206 -17.15 15.09 -36.81
C VAL A 206 -16.69 14.67 -38.20
N ILE A 207 -15.50 14.06 -38.33
CA ILE A 207 -15.04 13.58 -39.65
C ILE A 207 -15.85 12.37 -40.11
N ASP A 208 -16.26 11.48 -39.21
CA ASP A 208 -17.13 10.33 -39.52
C ASP A 208 -18.52 10.81 -39.99
N TYR A 209 -19.11 11.79 -39.28
CA TYR A 209 -20.38 12.41 -39.69
C TYR A 209 -20.30 13.14 -41.04
N LYS A 210 -19.15 13.72 -41.37
CA LYS A 210 -18.91 14.42 -42.65
C LYS A 210 -18.41 13.50 -43.77
N GLU A 211 -18.30 12.20 -43.52
CA GLU A 211 -17.73 11.21 -44.45
C GLU A 211 -16.34 11.62 -44.97
N MET A 212 -15.51 12.18 -44.08
CA MET A 212 -14.17 12.64 -44.36
C MET A 212 -13.11 11.74 -43.73
N GLU A 213 -11.97 11.60 -44.40
CA GLU A 213 -10.81 10.91 -43.82
C GLU A 213 -10.03 11.82 -42.85
N ALA A 214 -9.42 11.21 -41.84
CA ALA A 214 -8.55 11.90 -40.90
C ALA A 214 -7.31 12.44 -41.63
N LYS A 215 -7.01 13.73 -41.44
CA LYS A 215 -5.83 14.35 -42.08
C LYS A 215 -4.50 13.75 -41.59
N HIS A 216 -4.48 13.29 -40.34
CA HIS A 216 -3.30 12.67 -39.72
C HIS A 216 -3.74 11.69 -38.63
N GLU A 217 -3.12 10.50 -38.57
CA GLU A 217 -3.48 9.45 -37.60
C GLU A 217 -3.32 9.87 -36.14
N ALA A 218 -2.37 10.77 -35.86
CA ALA A 218 -2.17 11.34 -34.52
C ALA A 218 -3.41 12.05 -33.96
N LEU A 219 -4.27 12.63 -34.81
CA LEU A 219 -5.46 13.37 -34.36
C LEU A 219 -6.58 12.44 -33.86
N ILE A 220 -6.56 11.18 -34.27
CA ILE A 220 -7.50 10.13 -33.83
C ILE A 220 -6.88 9.17 -32.82
N ALA A 221 -5.58 9.32 -32.53
CA ALA A 221 -4.84 8.39 -31.68
C ALA A 221 -5.38 8.30 -30.25
N PHE A 222 -5.90 9.41 -29.70
CA PHE A 222 -6.48 9.48 -28.36
C PHE A 222 -8.02 9.35 -28.35
N SER A 223 -8.66 9.09 -29.49
CA SER A 223 -10.11 9.02 -29.55
C SER A 223 -10.64 7.82 -28.75
N MET A 224 -11.57 8.08 -27.84
CA MET A 224 -12.21 7.05 -27.04
C MET A 224 -13.14 6.17 -27.90
N TYR A 225 -13.70 6.70 -28.99
CA TYR A 225 -14.60 5.96 -29.88
C TYR A 225 -13.86 4.82 -30.60
N SER A 226 -12.84 5.17 -31.40
CA SER A 226 -12.01 4.18 -32.10
C SER A 226 -11.30 3.22 -31.14
N ASN A 227 -10.68 3.74 -30.08
CA ASN A 227 -9.94 2.89 -29.14
C ASN A 227 -10.87 1.99 -28.32
N GLY A 228 -12.06 2.46 -27.94
CA GLY A 228 -13.08 1.64 -27.28
C GLY A 228 -13.59 0.50 -28.18
N LYS A 229 -13.85 0.79 -29.46
CA LYS A 229 -14.21 -0.24 -30.45
C LYS A 229 -13.10 -1.27 -30.63
N LYS A 230 -11.83 -0.83 -30.66
CA LYS A 230 -10.66 -1.73 -30.71
C LYS A 230 -10.52 -2.58 -29.45
N LEU A 231 -10.78 -2.01 -28.27
CA LEU A 231 -10.66 -2.68 -26.97
C LEU A 231 -11.68 -3.81 -26.80
N ILE A 232 -12.92 -3.60 -27.23
CA ILE A 232 -14.02 -4.56 -27.08
C ILE A 232 -14.00 -5.60 -28.22
N ARG A 233 -13.37 -5.28 -29.35
CA ARG A 233 -13.32 -6.18 -30.50
C ARG A 233 -12.42 -7.37 -30.23
N SER A 234 -13.00 -8.57 -30.29
CA SER A 234 -12.21 -9.81 -30.33
C SER A 234 -11.43 -9.91 -31.64
N SER A 235 -10.14 -10.19 -31.53
CA SER A 235 -9.26 -10.37 -32.68
C SER A 235 -9.51 -11.72 -33.35
N LYS A 236 -9.53 -11.71 -34.68
CA LYS A 236 -9.57 -12.93 -35.51
C LYS A 236 -8.19 -13.31 -36.05
N ASN A 237 -7.14 -12.62 -35.60
CA ASN A 237 -5.78 -12.84 -36.10
C ASN A 237 -5.23 -14.17 -35.56
N GLN A 238 -4.90 -15.09 -36.46
CA GLN A 238 -4.32 -16.39 -36.12
C GLN A 238 -2.93 -16.29 -35.48
N ASP A 239 -2.22 -15.17 -35.68
CA ASP A 239 -0.92 -14.89 -35.05
C ASP A 239 -1.03 -14.49 -33.56
N GLN A 240 -2.26 -14.39 -33.03
CA GLN A 240 -2.49 -14.03 -31.62
C GLN A 240 -2.91 -15.25 -30.80
N LEU A 241 -2.20 -15.46 -29.68
CA LEU A 241 -2.52 -16.51 -28.71
C LEU A 241 -3.68 -16.04 -27.81
N LEU A 242 -4.91 -16.16 -28.30
CA LEU A 242 -6.11 -15.62 -27.65
C LEU A 242 -6.36 -16.17 -26.23
N CYS A 243 -6.02 -17.43 -25.96
CA CYS A 243 -6.16 -18.04 -24.64
C CYS A 243 -5.38 -17.28 -23.55
N LEU A 244 -4.25 -16.64 -23.91
CA LEU A 244 -3.44 -15.87 -22.98
C LEU A 244 -4.18 -14.63 -22.48
N ASN A 245 -5.09 -14.06 -23.27
CA ASN A 245 -5.91 -12.93 -22.82
C ASN A 245 -6.90 -13.36 -21.73
N GLY A 246 -7.48 -14.57 -21.84
CA GLY A 246 -8.33 -15.14 -20.80
C GLY A 246 -7.57 -15.39 -19.50
N LEU A 247 -6.36 -15.96 -19.60
CA LEU A 247 -5.48 -16.14 -18.44
C LEU A 247 -5.13 -14.81 -17.77
N LYS A 248 -4.78 -13.77 -18.55
CA LYS A 248 -4.54 -12.42 -18.01
C LYS A 248 -5.75 -11.85 -17.28
N ALA A 249 -6.95 -12.04 -17.82
CA ALA A 249 -8.17 -11.53 -17.20
C ALA A 249 -8.43 -12.20 -15.84
N LEU A 250 -8.32 -13.53 -15.78
CA LEU A 250 -8.47 -14.29 -14.53
C LEU A 250 -7.40 -13.91 -13.50
N SER A 251 -6.12 -13.85 -13.92
CA SER A 251 -5.02 -13.46 -13.04
C SER A 251 -5.15 -12.01 -12.57
N MET A 252 -5.61 -11.08 -13.41
CA MET A 252 -5.86 -9.70 -13.01
C MET A 252 -6.99 -9.62 -11.96
N GLY A 253 -8.07 -10.39 -12.14
CA GLY A 253 -9.11 -10.50 -11.12
C GLY A 253 -8.58 -11.01 -9.79
N TRP A 254 -7.66 -11.99 -9.83
CA TRP A 254 -6.98 -12.51 -8.64
C TRP A 254 -6.06 -11.47 -7.98
N VAL A 255 -5.28 -10.71 -8.76
CA VAL A 255 -4.46 -9.59 -8.27
C VAL A 255 -5.32 -8.55 -7.56
N VAL A 256 -6.44 -8.13 -8.18
CA VAL A 256 -7.36 -7.14 -7.59
C VAL A 256 -7.94 -7.66 -6.28
N LEU A 257 -8.43 -8.90 -6.26
CA LEU A 257 -8.95 -9.53 -5.04
C LEU A 257 -7.90 -9.55 -3.91
N GLY A 258 -6.68 -9.98 -4.23
CA GLY A 258 -5.57 -10.02 -3.27
C GLY A 258 -5.23 -8.64 -2.69
N HIS A 259 -5.10 -7.62 -3.55
CA HIS A 259 -4.81 -6.27 -3.08
C HIS A 259 -5.97 -5.64 -2.30
N THR A 260 -7.23 -5.94 -2.63
CA THR A 260 -8.38 -5.46 -1.83
C THR A 260 -8.31 -5.99 -0.40
N TYR A 261 -8.11 -7.30 -0.22
CA TYR A 261 -8.02 -7.89 1.12
C TYR A 261 -6.72 -7.53 1.86
N ALA A 262 -5.61 -7.41 1.14
CA ALA A 262 -4.37 -6.90 1.72
C ALA A 262 -4.56 -5.50 2.29
N ASN A 263 -5.18 -4.59 1.52
CA ASN A 263 -5.50 -3.24 2.01
C ASN A 263 -6.47 -3.29 3.19
N ILE A 264 -7.55 -4.07 3.15
CA ILE A 264 -8.47 -4.20 4.30
C ILE A 264 -7.72 -4.60 5.59
N GLY A 265 -6.79 -5.55 5.47
CA GLY A 265 -5.98 -6.03 6.59
C GLY A 265 -4.93 -5.02 7.09
N THR A 266 -4.30 -4.25 6.19
CA THR A 266 -3.19 -3.32 6.55
C THR A 266 -3.64 -1.89 6.79
N SER A 267 -4.75 -1.43 6.20
CA SER A 267 -5.27 -0.06 6.34
C SER A 267 -6.27 0.08 7.49
N ALA A 268 -6.49 -0.99 8.27
CA ALA A 268 -7.49 -1.16 9.32
C ALA A 268 -8.87 -0.62 8.96
N ALA A 269 -9.38 -1.08 7.81
CA ALA A 269 -10.82 -1.14 7.62
C ALA A 269 -11.46 -2.24 8.49
N ALA A 270 -10.64 -3.12 9.08
CA ALA A 270 -11.04 -4.14 10.02
C ALA A 270 -10.40 -3.86 11.39
N ASP A 271 -11.24 -3.56 12.38
CA ASP A 271 -10.81 -3.17 13.72
C ASP A 271 -10.55 -4.39 14.64
N ASN A 272 -11.01 -5.57 14.22
CA ASN A 272 -10.87 -6.82 14.96
C ASN A 272 -9.64 -7.64 14.51
N LEU A 273 -8.54 -7.49 15.23
CA LEU A 273 -7.28 -8.18 14.90
C LEU A 273 -7.38 -9.71 15.04
N PHE A 274 -8.21 -10.22 15.94
CA PHE A 274 -8.37 -11.67 16.13
C PHE A 274 -9.15 -12.29 14.98
N ALA A 275 -10.20 -11.63 14.51
CA ALA A 275 -10.94 -12.07 13.33
C ALA A 275 -10.06 -12.07 12.08
N ILE A 276 -9.19 -11.06 11.91
CA ILE A 276 -8.20 -11.04 10.82
C ILE A 276 -7.25 -12.22 10.95
N ASN A 277 -6.69 -12.47 12.13
CA ASN A 277 -5.78 -13.60 12.34
C ASN A 277 -6.47 -14.96 12.08
N ASP A 278 -7.68 -15.16 12.60
CA ASP A 278 -8.46 -16.38 12.36
C ASP A 278 -8.77 -16.53 10.86
N TRP A 279 -9.10 -15.44 10.17
CA TRP A 279 -9.35 -15.42 8.72
C TRP A 279 -8.08 -15.76 7.92
N MET A 280 -6.91 -15.21 8.27
CA MET A 280 -5.64 -15.49 7.60
C MET A 280 -5.20 -16.96 7.75
N ASN A 281 -5.58 -17.60 8.85
CA ASN A 281 -5.24 -18.99 9.15
C ASN A 281 -6.27 -20.01 8.63
N ASP A 282 -7.42 -19.58 8.11
CA ASP A 282 -8.40 -20.49 7.51
C ASP A 282 -7.96 -20.89 6.09
N LEU A 283 -7.94 -22.22 5.84
CA LEU A 283 -7.64 -22.83 4.55
C LEU A 283 -8.49 -22.27 3.41
N LYS A 284 -9.74 -21.88 3.69
CA LYS A 284 -10.66 -21.33 2.68
C LYS A 284 -10.16 -20.00 2.09
N ASN A 285 -9.39 -19.24 2.85
CA ASN A 285 -8.88 -17.93 2.45
C ASN A 285 -7.48 -17.99 1.82
N MET A 286 -6.85 -19.18 1.79
CA MET A 286 -5.52 -19.36 1.20
C MET A 286 -5.38 -18.81 -0.22
N PRO A 287 -6.34 -18.96 -1.16
CA PRO A 287 -6.19 -18.37 -2.49
C PRO A 287 -5.97 -16.86 -2.46
N ILE A 288 -6.60 -16.15 -1.52
CA ILE A 288 -6.43 -14.70 -1.35
C ILE A 288 -5.06 -14.40 -0.71
N MET A 289 -4.66 -15.21 0.28
CA MET A 289 -3.36 -15.08 0.94
C MET A 289 -2.18 -15.39 0.02
N SER A 290 -2.38 -16.26 -0.98
CA SER A 290 -1.39 -16.58 -2.00
C SER A 290 -1.54 -15.74 -3.27
N ALA A 291 -2.23 -14.59 -3.21
CA ALA A 291 -2.52 -13.82 -4.42
C ALA A 291 -1.27 -13.32 -5.17
N THR A 292 -0.11 -13.27 -4.53
CA THR A 292 1.17 -12.99 -5.21
C THR A 292 1.49 -14.00 -6.32
N LEU A 293 1.06 -15.26 -6.19
CA LEU A 293 1.24 -16.30 -7.23
C LEU A 293 0.50 -15.98 -8.53
N SER A 294 -0.51 -15.12 -8.49
CA SER A 294 -1.21 -14.68 -9.72
C SER A 294 -0.24 -13.98 -10.70
N VAL A 295 0.80 -13.33 -10.18
CA VAL A 295 1.83 -12.62 -10.95
C VAL A 295 2.67 -13.58 -11.79
N ASP A 296 2.88 -14.82 -11.34
CA ASP A 296 3.63 -15.83 -12.09
C ASP A 296 2.99 -16.12 -13.45
N THR A 297 1.68 -15.94 -13.57
CA THR A 297 0.97 -16.04 -14.86
C THR A 297 1.45 -14.95 -15.82
N PHE A 298 1.62 -13.71 -15.33
CA PHE A 298 2.11 -12.61 -16.15
C PHE A 298 3.57 -12.80 -16.56
N PHE A 299 4.44 -13.28 -15.66
CA PHE A 299 5.82 -13.62 -16.01
C PHE A 299 5.90 -14.74 -17.04
N THR A 300 5.12 -15.79 -16.87
CA THR A 300 5.05 -16.91 -17.81
C THR A 300 4.59 -16.43 -19.20
N ILE A 301 3.52 -15.64 -19.25
CA ILE A 301 3.03 -15.07 -20.51
C ILE A 301 4.06 -14.13 -21.14
N GLY A 302 4.74 -13.32 -20.33
CA GLY A 302 5.82 -12.43 -20.77
C GLY A 302 6.96 -13.21 -21.44
N GLY A 303 7.42 -14.29 -20.81
CA GLY A 303 8.45 -15.18 -21.35
C GLY A 303 8.01 -15.87 -22.64
N VAL A 304 6.81 -16.46 -22.66
CA VAL A 304 6.23 -17.12 -23.85
C VAL A 304 6.14 -16.16 -25.03
N LEU A 305 5.60 -14.95 -24.83
CA LEU A 305 5.44 -13.97 -25.91
C LEU A 305 6.78 -13.43 -26.40
N THR A 306 7.74 -13.23 -25.50
CA THR A 306 9.09 -12.79 -25.84
C THR A 306 9.79 -13.83 -26.70
N MET A 307 9.72 -15.11 -26.31
CA MET A 307 10.25 -16.22 -27.10
C MET A 307 9.53 -16.35 -28.45
N TYR A 308 8.19 -16.33 -28.47
CA TYR A 308 7.40 -16.42 -29.69
C TYR A 308 7.76 -15.32 -30.71
N THR A 309 7.93 -14.08 -30.22
CA THR A 309 8.31 -12.94 -31.06
C THR A 309 9.76 -13.05 -31.54
N PHE A 310 10.66 -13.50 -30.66
CA PHE A 310 12.06 -13.77 -31.00
C PHE A 310 12.18 -14.84 -32.09
N MET A 311 11.47 -15.97 -31.95
CA MET A 311 11.42 -17.02 -32.97
C MET A 311 10.86 -16.53 -34.30
N LYS A 312 9.86 -15.62 -34.27
CA LYS A 312 9.34 -15.00 -35.51
C LYS A 312 10.36 -14.08 -36.18
N THR A 313 11.25 -13.47 -35.39
CA THR A 313 12.35 -12.62 -35.87
C THR A 313 13.60 -13.43 -36.24
N GLU A 314 13.64 -14.73 -35.89
CA GLU A 314 14.78 -15.63 -36.05
C GLU A 314 15.21 -15.85 -37.51
N TYR A 315 14.31 -15.60 -38.47
CA TYR A 315 14.62 -15.52 -39.90
C TYR A 315 15.59 -14.39 -40.25
N MET A 316 15.82 -13.44 -39.34
CA MET A 316 16.83 -12.40 -39.46
C MET A 316 18.11 -12.88 -38.76
N GLY A 317 19.23 -13.00 -39.51
CA GLY A 317 20.51 -13.53 -39.00
C GLY A 317 21.03 -12.86 -37.71
N LEU A 318 22.03 -13.50 -37.07
CA LEU A 318 22.55 -13.16 -35.74
C LEU A 318 22.89 -11.67 -35.55
N GLU A 319 23.52 -11.05 -36.55
CA GLU A 319 23.88 -9.61 -36.51
C GLU A 319 22.65 -8.70 -36.43
N LYS A 320 21.58 -9.04 -37.15
CA LYS A 320 20.31 -8.29 -37.11
C LYS A 320 19.62 -8.47 -35.77
N SER A 321 19.69 -9.65 -35.17
CA SER A 321 19.16 -9.90 -33.83
C SER A 321 19.82 -9.00 -32.78
N PHE A 322 21.15 -8.85 -32.79
CA PHE A 322 21.86 -7.95 -31.87
C PHE A 322 21.48 -6.47 -32.09
N LYS A 323 21.41 -6.04 -33.35
CA LYS A 323 21.01 -4.66 -33.68
C LYS A 323 19.57 -4.32 -33.29
N ALA A 324 18.70 -5.32 -33.19
CA ALA A 324 17.31 -5.14 -32.77
C ALA A 324 17.13 -4.96 -31.25
N VAL A 325 18.07 -5.44 -30.42
CA VAL A 325 17.93 -5.46 -28.95
C VAL A 325 17.69 -4.06 -28.36
N PRO A 326 18.48 -3.00 -28.68
CA PRO A 326 18.23 -1.68 -28.11
C PRO A 326 16.84 -1.12 -28.47
N LEU A 327 16.40 -1.39 -29.70
CA LEU A 327 15.08 -0.96 -30.18
C LEU A 327 13.95 -1.72 -29.48
N MET A 328 14.14 -3.01 -29.19
CA MET A 328 13.20 -3.81 -28.39
C MET A 328 13.03 -3.23 -26.97
N TYR A 329 14.12 -2.87 -26.31
CA TYR A 329 14.09 -2.24 -24.98
C TYR A 329 13.38 -0.89 -25.02
N LEU A 330 13.72 -0.03 -26.00
CA LEU A 330 13.12 1.28 -26.15
C LEU A 330 11.60 1.18 -26.37
N HIS A 331 11.15 0.32 -27.30
CA HIS A 331 9.72 0.13 -27.54
C HIS A 331 8.96 -0.36 -26.32
N ARG A 332 9.55 -1.27 -25.54
CA ARG A 332 8.91 -1.76 -24.32
C ARG A 332 8.84 -0.70 -23.24
N TYR A 333 9.92 0.06 -23.05
CA TYR A 333 9.94 1.17 -22.11
C TYR A 333 8.89 2.23 -22.47
N LEU A 334 8.85 2.67 -23.73
CA LEU A 334 7.87 3.65 -24.21
C LEU A 334 6.42 3.12 -24.16
N ARG A 335 6.21 1.81 -24.15
CA ARG A 335 4.89 1.20 -24.01
C ARG A 335 4.37 1.21 -22.56
N LEU A 336 5.23 0.91 -21.60
CA LEU A 336 4.83 0.71 -20.20
C LEU A 336 4.94 1.99 -19.37
N THR A 337 6.03 2.73 -19.55
CA THR A 337 6.40 3.85 -18.68
C THR A 337 5.40 5.00 -18.71
N PRO A 338 4.75 5.40 -19.82
CA PRO A 338 3.82 6.53 -19.78
C PRO A 338 2.64 6.33 -18.81
N ALA A 339 2.05 5.14 -18.79
CA ALA A 339 0.96 4.83 -17.86
C ALA A 339 1.44 4.78 -16.41
N LEU A 340 2.61 4.16 -16.17
CA LEU A 340 3.23 4.13 -14.84
C LEU A 340 3.58 5.54 -14.36
N ALA A 341 4.10 6.40 -15.23
CA ALA A 341 4.49 7.77 -14.91
C ALA A 341 3.31 8.63 -14.45
N ILE A 342 2.13 8.46 -15.05
CA ILE A 342 0.92 9.15 -14.58
C ILE A 342 0.55 8.67 -13.17
N LEU A 343 0.60 7.37 -12.89
CA LEU A 343 0.32 6.84 -11.55
C LEU A 343 1.34 7.33 -10.52
N VAL A 344 2.63 7.28 -10.85
CA VAL A 344 3.72 7.79 -10.02
C VAL A 344 3.53 9.28 -9.74
N LEU A 345 3.15 10.06 -10.75
CA LEU A 345 2.85 11.49 -10.58
C LEU A 345 1.68 11.71 -9.60
N ILE A 346 0.59 10.96 -9.74
CA ILE A 346 -0.58 11.06 -8.84
C ILE A 346 -0.20 10.76 -7.38
N TYR A 347 0.63 9.74 -7.15
CA TYR A 347 1.06 9.36 -5.79
C TYR A 347 2.09 10.35 -5.24
N ALA A 348 3.17 10.63 -5.98
CA ALA A 348 4.29 11.45 -5.51
C ALA A 348 3.93 12.94 -5.33
N SER A 349 2.89 13.43 -6.03
CA SER A 349 2.45 14.81 -5.93
C SER A 349 1.63 15.15 -4.68
N GLY A 350 1.17 14.13 -3.96
CA GLY A 350 0.21 14.29 -2.87
C GLY A 350 -1.21 14.58 -3.32
N LEU A 351 -1.56 14.38 -4.61
CA LEU A 351 -2.93 14.58 -5.08
C LEU A 351 -3.93 13.70 -4.32
N LEU A 352 -3.54 12.46 -3.98
CA LEU A 352 -4.41 11.54 -3.26
C LEU A 352 -4.86 12.08 -1.89
N LYS A 353 -4.08 12.95 -1.24
CA LYS A 353 -4.42 13.55 0.06
C LYS A 353 -5.77 14.27 0.05
N TYR A 354 -6.18 14.79 -1.11
CA TYR A 354 -7.40 15.57 -1.28
C TYR A 354 -8.59 14.75 -1.81
N VAL A 355 -8.42 13.45 -2.03
CA VAL A 355 -9.48 12.57 -2.57
C VAL A 355 -10.42 12.09 -1.46
N SER A 356 -9.92 11.97 -0.23
CA SER A 356 -10.66 11.55 0.95
C SER A 356 -9.98 12.08 2.20
N ASP A 357 -10.68 12.04 3.32
CA ASP A 357 -10.16 12.29 4.66
C ASP A 357 -10.69 11.23 5.65
N GLY A 358 -10.23 11.29 6.91
CA GLY A 358 -10.66 10.37 7.96
C GLY A 358 -9.62 10.17 9.08
N PRO A 359 -10.01 9.55 10.21
CA PRO A 359 -9.15 9.38 11.40
C PRO A 359 -7.78 8.75 11.15
N ARG A 360 -7.73 7.82 10.20
CA ARG A 360 -6.53 7.04 9.84
C ARG A 360 -5.91 7.45 8.51
N TRP A 361 -6.48 8.47 7.86
CA TRP A 361 -5.98 8.95 6.58
C TRP A 361 -4.49 9.32 6.61
N PRO A 362 -3.93 9.89 7.68
CA PRO A 362 -2.49 10.19 7.73
C PRO A 362 -1.58 8.97 7.62
N SER A 363 -1.99 7.79 8.11
CA SER A 363 -1.22 6.55 7.90
C SER A 363 -1.24 6.14 6.43
N ILE A 364 -2.37 6.34 5.76
CA ILE A 364 -2.53 6.06 4.32
C ILE A 364 -1.71 7.07 3.49
N ASP A 365 -1.69 8.35 3.90
CA ASP A 365 -0.85 9.41 3.32
C ASP A 365 0.63 9.02 3.34
N ASP A 366 1.13 8.54 4.49
CA ASP A 366 2.52 8.10 4.60
C ASP A 366 2.84 6.91 3.69
N PHE A 367 1.95 5.92 3.69
CA PHE A 367 2.12 4.71 2.90
C PHE A 367 2.07 4.96 1.39
N LEU A 368 1.16 5.82 0.92
CA LEU A 368 0.95 6.06 -0.52
C LEU A 368 1.76 7.24 -1.05
N ILE A 369 1.79 8.36 -0.33
CA ILE A 369 2.33 9.65 -0.82
C ILE A 369 3.75 9.86 -0.33
N THR A 370 4.02 9.77 0.98
CA THR A 370 5.35 10.05 1.54
C THR A 370 6.40 9.13 0.95
N VAL A 371 6.14 7.82 0.89
CA VAL A 371 7.02 6.83 0.24
C VAL A 371 7.26 7.20 -1.23
N CYS A 372 6.21 7.51 -1.99
CA CYS A 372 6.35 7.83 -3.41
C CYS A 372 7.08 9.14 -3.68
N SER A 373 6.87 10.17 -2.86
CA SER A 373 7.56 11.46 -3.00
C SER A 373 9.08 11.33 -2.94
N LYS A 374 9.58 10.34 -2.19
CA LYS A 374 11.00 10.05 -2.01
C LYS A 374 11.54 9.06 -3.05
N TYR A 375 10.76 8.05 -3.43
CA TYR A 375 11.24 6.92 -4.21
C TYR A 375 10.64 6.79 -5.62
N TRP A 376 9.89 7.77 -6.12
CA TRP A 376 9.28 7.76 -7.46
C TRP A 376 10.24 7.36 -8.61
N TRP A 377 11.50 7.78 -8.52
CA TRP A 377 12.52 7.52 -9.53
C TRP A 377 12.79 6.03 -9.70
N SER A 378 12.74 5.26 -8.60
CA SER A 378 13.03 3.83 -8.60
C SER A 378 11.97 3.04 -9.37
N SER A 379 10.71 3.48 -9.32
CA SER A 379 9.60 2.89 -10.07
C SER A 379 9.75 3.16 -11.57
N LEU A 380 10.13 4.38 -11.97
CA LEU A 380 10.33 4.72 -13.38
C LEU A 380 11.56 4.05 -14.00
N LEU A 381 12.60 3.81 -13.19
CA LEU A 381 13.77 3.04 -13.58
C LEU A 381 13.57 1.52 -13.48
N TYR A 382 12.42 1.05 -12.99
CA TYR A 382 12.13 -0.37 -12.76
C TYR A 382 13.15 -1.06 -11.82
N THR A 383 13.63 -0.36 -10.80
CA THR A 383 14.67 -0.83 -9.85
C THR A 383 14.19 -0.93 -8.41
N GLN A 384 12.92 -0.59 -8.15
CA GLN A 384 12.38 -0.46 -6.79
C GLN A 384 12.53 -1.72 -5.91
N ASN A 385 12.51 -2.91 -6.52
CA ASN A 385 12.66 -4.18 -5.79
C ASN A 385 14.06 -4.41 -5.19
N TYR A 386 15.06 -3.62 -5.61
CA TYR A 386 16.44 -3.67 -5.10
C TYR A 386 16.88 -2.38 -4.43
N ALA A 387 16.40 -1.24 -4.93
CA ALA A 387 16.80 0.07 -4.42
C ALA A 387 16.06 0.46 -3.12
N ASN A 388 14.87 -0.08 -2.90
CA ASN A 388 13.94 0.31 -1.84
C ASN A 388 12.87 -0.77 -1.65
N ASP A 389 13.30 -1.98 -1.32
CA ASP A 389 12.45 -3.15 -1.16
C ASP A 389 11.40 -3.03 -0.05
N GLU A 390 11.71 -2.28 1.02
CA GLU A 390 10.75 -1.98 2.08
C GLU A 390 9.82 -0.80 1.75
N ASN A 391 10.25 0.12 0.87
CA ASN A 391 9.59 1.40 0.60
C ASN A 391 9.28 1.56 -0.89
N VAL A 392 8.43 0.68 -1.41
CA VAL A 392 8.07 0.61 -2.84
C VAL A 392 7.05 1.69 -3.20
N CYS A 393 7.40 2.60 -4.11
CA CYS A 393 6.44 3.55 -4.65
C CYS A 393 5.47 2.85 -5.62
N VAL A 394 4.16 3.06 -5.43
CA VAL A 394 3.10 2.34 -6.14
C VAL A 394 3.30 0.83 -5.93
N LEU A 395 2.95 0.33 -4.74
CA LEU A 395 3.25 -1.03 -4.29
C LEU A 395 2.98 -2.08 -5.38
N GLN A 396 1.79 -2.07 -5.98
CA GLN A 396 1.37 -3.00 -7.02
C GLN A 396 2.26 -3.02 -8.28
N SER A 397 3.13 -2.02 -8.49
CA SER A 397 4.04 -1.94 -9.63
C SER A 397 5.34 -2.75 -9.45
N TRP A 398 5.56 -3.37 -8.28
CA TRP A 398 6.74 -4.19 -7.99
C TRP A 398 6.98 -5.27 -9.06
N TYR A 399 5.91 -5.94 -9.52
CA TYR A 399 6.03 -7.00 -10.53
C TYR A 399 6.40 -6.45 -11.90
N LEU A 400 6.00 -5.23 -12.23
CA LEU A 400 6.36 -4.59 -13.50
C LEU A 400 7.87 -4.32 -13.56
N SER A 401 8.48 -4.04 -12.41
CA SER A 401 9.93 -3.92 -12.29
C SER A 401 10.62 -5.26 -12.54
N VAL A 402 10.15 -6.35 -11.94
CA VAL A 402 10.67 -7.71 -12.21
C VAL A 402 10.52 -8.06 -13.69
N ASP A 403 9.34 -7.83 -14.26
CA ASP A 403 9.05 -8.14 -15.66
C ASP A 403 9.96 -7.36 -16.63
N MET A 404 10.26 -6.10 -16.35
CA MET A 404 11.24 -5.33 -17.12
C MET A 404 12.66 -5.89 -16.99
N GLN A 405 13.07 -6.25 -15.77
CA GLN A 405 14.39 -6.86 -15.52
C GLN A 405 14.54 -8.21 -16.22
N LEU A 406 13.54 -9.09 -16.13
CA LEU A 406 13.51 -10.36 -16.86
C LEU A 406 13.55 -10.14 -18.37
N PHE A 407 12.88 -9.11 -18.89
CA PHE A 407 12.94 -8.75 -20.30
C PHE A 407 14.34 -8.28 -20.71
N LEU A 408 15.03 -7.48 -19.89
CA LEU A 408 16.42 -7.07 -20.12
C LEU A 408 17.39 -8.25 -20.11
N LEU A 409 17.11 -9.29 -19.31
CA LEU A 409 17.90 -10.52 -19.29
C LEU A 409 17.60 -11.44 -20.48
N SER A 410 16.44 -11.29 -21.12
CA SER A 410 15.98 -12.24 -22.14
C SER A 410 16.93 -12.43 -23.34
N PRO A 411 17.60 -11.41 -23.91
CA PRO A 411 18.48 -11.63 -25.06
C PRO A 411 19.73 -12.44 -24.70
N PHE A 412 20.20 -12.37 -23.45
CA PHE A 412 21.31 -13.18 -22.95
C PHE A 412 20.99 -14.67 -22.88
N ILE A 413 19.70 -15.03 -22.88
CA ILE A 413 19.25 -16.42 -22.97
C ILE A 413 18.94 -16.77 -24.43
N LEU A 414 18.17 -15.92 -25.11
CA LEU A 414 17.63 -16.19 -26.44
C LEU A 414 18.70 -16.23 -27.53
N ILE A 415 19.72 -15.36 -27.46
CA ILE A 415 20.79 -15.33 -28.46
C ILE A 415 21.68 -16.58 -28.35
N PRO A 416 22.18 -16.99 -27.16
CA PRO A 416 22.90 -18.26 -27.04
C PRO A 416 22.05 -19.48 -27.34
N LEU A 417 20.74 -19.46 -27.05
CA LEU A 417 19.82 -20.56 -27.36
C LEU A 417 19.82 -20.90 -28.87
N LYS A 418 19.96 -19.89 -29.73
CA LYS A 418 20.10 -20.09 -31.19
C LYS A 418 21.36 -20.85 -31.58
N LYS A 419 22.47 -20.61 -30.88
CA LYS A 419 23.79 -21.19 -31.22
C LYS A 419 24.03 -22.54 -30.53
N TRP A 420 23.56 -22.69 -29.29
CA TRP A 420 23.86 -23.84 -28.43
C TRP A 420 22.61 -24.36 -27.70
N PRO A 421 21.55 -24.78 -28.43
CA PRO A 421 20.24 -25.07 -27.83
C PRO A 421 20.30 -26.12 -26.73
N LYS A 422 21.04 -27.23 -26.93
CA LYS A 422 21.13 -28.32 -25.95
C LYS A 422 21.78 -27.88 -24.63
N HIS A 423 22.86 -27.09 -24.71
CA HIS A 423 23.59 -26.62 -23.53
C HIS A 423 22.79 -25.58 -22.76
N VAL A 424 22.17 -24.63 -23.47
CA VAL A 424 21.34 -23.58 -22.87
C VAL A 424 20.10 -24.21 -22.22
N LEU A 425 19.40 -25.13 -22.89
CA LEU A 425 18.26 -25.83 -22.32
C LEU A 425 18.64 -26.68 -21.09
N GLY A 426 19.79 -27.38 -21.14
CA GLY A 426 20.31 -28.11 -19.99
C GLY A 426 20.61 -27.20 -18.79
N CYS A 427 21.25 -26.06 -19.05
CA CYS A 427 21.51 -25.04 -18.03
C CYS A 427 20.20 -24.47 -17.44
N MET A 428 19.23 -24.12 -18.28
CA MET A 428 17.91 -23.64 -17.85
C MET A 428 17.19 -24.67 -16.99
N TYR A 429 17.20 -25.94 -17.38
CA TYR A 429 16.61 -27.01 -16.58
C TYR A 429 17.28 -27.12 -15.21
N GLY A 430 18.62 -27.07 -15.16
CA GLY A 430 19.38 -27.03 -13.91
C GLY A 430 18.99 -25.84 -13.01
N LEU A 431 18.89 -24.65 -13.58
CA LEU A 431 18.48 -23.44 -12.86
C LEU A 431 17.05 -23.55 -12.32
N ILE A 432 16.12 -24.16 -13.06
CA ILE A 432 14.74 -24.41 -12.58
C ILE A 432 14.76 -25.38 -11.39
N VAL A 433 15.49 -26.48 -11.49
CA VAL A 433 15.59 -27.46 -10.39
C VAL A 433 16.20 -26.81 -9.14
N LEU A 434 17.26 -26.01 -9.29
CA LEU A 434 17.87 -25.26 -8.19
C LEU A 434 16.91 -24.20 -7.62
N GLY A 435 16.17 -23.50 -8.49
CA GLY A 435 15.17 -22.50 -8.11
C GLY A 435 13.98 -23.09 -7.34
N ILE A 436 13.70 -24.38 -7.48
CA ILE A 436 12.70 -25.10 -6.67
C ILE A 436 13.34 -25.64 -5.38
N ALA A 437 14.52 -26.28 -5.50
CA ALA A 437 15.17 -26.96 -4.39
C ALA A 437 15.67 -26.01 -3.29
N ILE A 438 16.23 -24.86 -3.65
CA ILE A 438 16.82 -23.91 -2.68
C ILE A 438 15.72 -23.28 -1.81
N PRO A 439 14.65 -22.66 -2.35
CA PRO A 439 13.58 -22.11 -1.51
C PRO A 439 12.88 -23.19 -0.68
N PHE A 440 12.70 -24.39 -1.23
CA PHE A 440 12.16 -25.52 -0.47
C PHE A 440 13.05 -25.87 0.73
N TYR A 441 14.37 -26.00 0.53
CA TYR A 441 15.31 -26.30 1.60
C TYR A 441 15.34 -25.18 2.66
N ILE A 442 15.34 -23.92 2.25
CA ILE A 442 15.29 -22.77 3.16
C ILE A 442 13.99 -22.78 3.97
N GLY A 443 12.85 -23.01 3.32
CA GLY A 443 11.55 -23.09 3.98
C GLY A 443 11.47 -24.25 4.97
N TYR A 444 11.96 -25.43 4.58
CA TYR A 444 11.98 -26.62 5.41
C TYR A 444 12.91 -26.47 6.63
N SER A 445 14.14 -26.01 6.42
CA SER A 445 15.14 -25.87 7.49
C SER A 445 14.76 -24.80 8.52
N ASN A 446 14.19 -23.68 8.08
CA ASN A 446 13.76 -22.59 8.96
C ASN A 446 12.34 -22.75 9.47
N LYS A 447 11.65 -23.86 9.15
CA LYS A 447 10.24 -24.12 9.51
C LYS A 447 9.32 -22.92 9.18
N LEU A 448 9.54 -22.31 8.01
CA LEU A 448 8.75 -21.17 7.58
C LEU A 448 7.32 -21.62 7.27
N SER A 449 6.34 -20.77 7.59
CA SER A 449 4.96 -21.00 7.16
C SER A 449 4.86 -20.90 5.64
N GLY A 450 4.05 -21.74 5.01
CA GLY A 450 3.92 -21.82 3.55
C GLY A 450 3.37 -20.55 2.86
N LEU A 451 3.00 -19.52 3.63
CA LEU A 451 2.42 -18.25 3.15
C LEU A 451 3.11 -17.00 3.74
N GLY A 452 4.05 -17.12 4.69
CA GLY A 452 4.79 -15.98 5.27
C GLY A 452 5.85 -15.38 4.36
N LEU A 453 5.65 -15.49 3.05
CA LEU A 453 6.69 -15.51 2.02
C LEU A 453 6.88 -14.18 1.27
N SER A 454 6.13 -13.12 1.55
CA SER A 454 6.30 -11.86 0.81
C SER A 454 7.32 -10.90 1.43
N SER A 455 7.48 -10.82 2.75
CA SER A 455 8.42 -9.86 3.37
C SER A 455 9.71 -10.51 3.86
N MET A 456 9.63 -11.62 4.62
CA MET A 456 10.82 -12.32 5.12
C MET A 456 11.59 -13.09 4.03
N MET A 457 10.88 -13.72 3.09
CA MET A 457 11.56 -14.34 1.95
C MET A 457 12.08 -13.27 0.99
N GLN A 458 11.41 -12.12 0.82
CA GLN A 458 11.95 -11.02 0.03
C GLN A 458 13.22 -10.44 0.68
N HIS A 459 13.27 -10.23 1.99
CA HIS A 459 14.49 -9.75 2.67
C HIS A 459 15.63 -10.80 2.62
N SER A 460 15.30 -12.09 2.76
CA SER A 460 16.31 -13.16 2.65
C SER A 460 16.75 -13.39 1.20
N LEU A 461 15.83 -13.38 0.24
CA LEU A 461 16.10 -13.45 -1.19
C LEU A 461 16.79 -12.20 -1.69
N ASN A 462 16.50 -11.00 -1.20
CA ASN A 462 17.18 -9.75 -1.57
C ASN A 462 18.60 -9.74 -1.05
N ASN A 463 18.84 -10.22 0.17
CA ASN A 463 20.21 -10.44 0.65
C ASN A 463 20.94 -11.52 -0.16
N ILE A 464 20.26 -12.59 -0.56
CA ILE A 464 20.85 -13.65 -1.36
C ILE A 464 21.04 -13.22 -2.82
N THR A 465 20.09 -12.50 -3.43
CA THR A 465 20.09 -12.07 -4.85
C THR A 465 20.89 -10.81 -5.07
N SER A 466 20.98 -9.88 -4.11
CA SER A 466 21.96 -8.78 -4.17
C SER A 466 23.37 -9.37 -4.14
N LYS A 467 23.60 -10.37 -3.30
CA LYS A 467 24.85 -11.12 -3.25
C LYS A 467 25.07 -11.96 -4.51
N LEU A 468 24.05 -12.66 -5.00
CA LEU A 468 24.12 -13.45 -6.24
C LEU A 468 24.31 -12.58 -7.48
N MET A 469 23.73 -11.37 -7.53
CA MET A 469 23.93 -10.41 -8.61
C MET A 469 25.29 -9.73 -8.51
N GLN A 470 25.80 -9.46 -7.31
CA GLN A 470 27.20 -9.06 -7.11
C GLN A 470 28.15 -10.17 -7.57
N ASP A 471 27.84 -11.43 -7.25
CA ASP A 471 28.62 -12.61 -7.63
C ASP A 471 28.49 -12.93 -9.13
N LEU A 472 27.32 -12.72 -9.75
CA LEU A 472 27.09 -12.83 -11.19
C LEU A 472 27.76 -11.69 -11.96
N ALA A 473 27.73 -10.47 -11.43
CA ALA A 473 28.48 -9.35 -11.98
C ALA A 473 29.99 -9.62 -11.90
N HIS A 474 30.46 -10.15 -10.77
CA HIS A 474 31.85 -10.62 -10.62
C HIS A 474 32.20 -11.74 -11.60
N MET A 475 31.36 -12.77 -11.74
CA MET A 475 31.55 -13.85 -12.71
C MET A 475 31.52 -13.36 -14.16
N LEU A 476 30.64 -12.40 -14.50
CA LEU A 476 30.58 -11.81 -15.83
C LEU A 476 31.80 -10.93 -16.12
N LEU A 477 32.31 -10.20 -15.13
CA LEU A 477 33.58 -9.46 -15.21
C LEU A 477 34.78 -10.40 -15.35
N GLU A 478 34.80 -11.51 -14.62
CA GLU A 478 35.83 -12.55 -14.74
C GLU A 478 35.74 -13.27 -16.09
N CYS A 479 34.53 -13.57 -16.59
CA CYS A 479 34.34 -14.13 -17.93
C CYS A 479 34.79 -13.16 -19.04
N LEU A 480 34.57 -11.84 -18.86
CA LEU A 480 35.06 -10.80 -19.78
C LEU A 480 36.60 -10.69 -19.74
N GLN A 481 37.22 -10.84 -18.57
CA GLN A 481 38.68 -10.91 -18.43
C GLN A 481 39.26 -12.19 -19.06
N VAL A 482 38.59 -13.34 -18.94
CA VAL A 482 39.02 -14.59 -19.58
C VAL A 482 38.90 -14.52 -21.11
N THR A 483 37.90 -13.82 -21.66
CA THR A 483 37.84 -13.58 -23.11
C THR A 483 38.90 -12.60 -23.63
N SER A 484 39.51 -11.80 -22.74
CA SER A 484 40.65 -10.93 -23.08
C SER A 484 41.98 -11.68 -23.17
N PHE A 485 42.01 -12.96 -22.74
CA PHE A 485 43.16 -13.86 -22.82
C PHE A 485 43.06 -14.88 -23.98
N ILE A 486 41.94 -14.88 -24.73
CA ILE A 486 41.67 -15.81 -25.85
C ILE A 486 41.61 -15.10 -27.22
N ILE A 487 41.93 -13.80 -27.26
CA ILE A 487 42.33 -13.07 -28.48
C ILE A 487 43.82 -12.76 -28.34
#